data_AF-A0A091FJE7-F1
#
_entry.id   AF-A0A091FJE7-F1
#
_cell.length_a   1.000
_cell.length_b   1.000
_cell.length_c   1.000
_cell.angle_alpha   90.00
_cell.angle_beta   90.00
_cell.angle_gamma   90.00
#
_symmetry.space_group_name_H-M   'P 1'
#
loop_
_entity.id
_entity.type
_entity.pdbx_description
1 polymer ?
#
loop_
_entity_poly.entity_id
_entity_poly.type
_entity_poly.pdbx_seq_one_letter_code
_entity_poly.pdbx_strand_id
1 'polypeptide(L)'
;QTAGVDHLIEFNACPYERTSIPAGGGIIILNPPYGERMEATSTKPHSTDLRGKREAAINGRKIIIRKSVDRYDKVGHVNAREFQILEATYKGIGDFFKKTGNGYRGYIFTGNLEMIKKVGLRTKQRVILYNGEIECRLLEYELYAGSQKSSTSDKNLDR
;
A
#
# COMPACT_ATOMS: atom_id res chain seq x y z
N GLN A 1 -20.40 21.49 14.28
CA GLN A 1 -19.09 22.01 13.81
C GLN A 1 -18.09 21.69 14.90
N THR A 2 -17.04 20.89 14.63
CA THR A 2 -16.30 20.18 15.71
C THR A 2 -14.83 20.60 15.85
N ALA A 3 -14.17 21.07 14.77
CA ALA A 3 -12.72 21.30 14.77
C ALA A 3 -12.28 22.76 14.52
N GLY A 4 -13.18 23.68 14.14
CA GLY A 4 -12.87 25.12 14.00
C GLY A 4 -11.99 25.52 12.80
N VAL A 5 -11.72 24.59 11.88
CA VAL A 5 -10.81 24.78 10.72
C VAL A 5 -11.56 24.98 9.39
N ASP A 6 -12.85 25.26 9.42
CA ASP A 6 -13.69 25.27 8.22
C ASP A 6 -13.27 26.35 7.20
N HIS A 7 -12.62 27.42 7.66
CA HIS A 7 -12.09 28.48 6.81
C HIS A 7 -10.79 28.09 6.06
N LEU A 8 -10.21 26.93 6.38
CA LEU A 8 -9.00 26.39 5.75
C LEU A 8 -9.30 25.18 4.86
N ILE A 9 -10.54 24.68 4.85
CA ILE A 9 -10.90 23.44 4.16
C ILE A 9 -12.10 23.68 3.24
N GLU A 10 -11.90 23.42 1.96
CA GLU A 10 -12.97 23.37 0.98
C GLU A 10 -13.41 21.90 0.79
N PHE A 11 -14.71 21.64 0.91
CA PHE A 11 -15.28 20.31 0.72
C PHE A 11 -16.10 20.27 -0.58
N ASN A 12 -15.77 19.32 -1.46
CA ASN A 12 -16.47 19.09 -2.72
C ASN A 12 -16.83 17.61 -2.88
N ALA A 13 -18.07 17.32 -3.29
CA ALA A 13 -18.51 15.97 -3.62
C ALA A 13 -18.32 15.72 -5.12
N CYS A 14 -17.29 14.95 -5.49
CA CYS A 14 -17.03 14.58 -6.88
C CYS A 14 -16.27 13.24 -6.96
N PRO A 15 -16.30 12.56 -8.11
CA PRO A 15 -15.35 11.49 -8.39
C PRO A 15 -13.92 12.02 -8.25
N TYR A 16 -13.05 11.28 -7.57
CA TYR A 16 -11.69 11.75 -7.27
C TYR A 16 -10.90 12.05 -8.55
N GLU A 17 -11.19 11.35 -9.64
CA GLU A 17 -10.58 11.53 -10.96
C GLU A 17 -10.86 12.92 -11.56
N ARG A 18 -11.89 13.62 -11.05
CA ARG A 18 -12.33 14.95 -11.50
C ARG A 18 -12.06 16.05 -10.47
N THR A 19 -11.30 15.74 -9.42
CA THR A 19 -10.93 16.73 -8.40
C THR A 19 -10.17 17.88 -9.05
N SER A 20 -10.61 19.12 -8.80
CA SER A 20 -9.87 20.31 -9.23
C SER A 20 -8.59 20.42 -8.40
N ILE A 21 -7.43 20.35 -9.07
CA ILE A 21 -6.13 20.47 -8.42
C ILE A 21 -5.62 21.90 -8.68
N PRO A 22 -5.33 22.69 -7.64
CA PRO A 22 -4.86 24.06 -7.83
C PRO A 22 -3.52 24.09 -8.59
N ALA A 23 -3.19 25.23 -9.21
CA ALA A 23 -1.87 25.42 -9.79
C ALA A 23 -0.84 25.74 -8.69
N GLY A 24 0.45 25.49 -8.97
CA GLY A 24 1.55 25.84 -8.06
C GLY A 24 2.19 24.68 -7.30
N GLY A 25 1.73 23.45 -7.54
CA GLY A 25 2.30 22.25 -6.92
C GLY A 25 1.77 22.02 -5.50
N GLY A 26 2.09 20.86 -4.94
CA GLY A 26 1.62 20.49 -3.61
C GLY A 26 1.62 19.01 -3.32
N ILE A 27 0.74 18.61 -2.39
CA ILE A 27 0.62 17.23 -1.93
C ILE A 27 -0.80 16.73 -2.14
N ILE A 28 -0.94 15.53 -2.67
CA ILE A 28 -2.21 14.81 -2.77
C ILE A 28 -2.09 13.58 -1.87
N ILE A 29 -3.01 13.41 -0.92
CA ILE A 29 -3.04 12.25 -0.04
C ILE A 29 -4.37 11.54 -0.23
N LEU A 30 -4.32 10.24 -0.48
CA LEU A 30 -5.48 9.38 -0.61
C LEU A 30 -5.40 8.25 0.43
N ASN A 31 -6.52 7.99 1.08
CA ASN A 31 -6.73 6.81 1.91
C ASN A 31 -7.87 5.99 1.28
N PRO A 32 -7.61 5.32 0.14
CA PRO A 32 -8.63 4.56 -0.55
C PRO A 32 -9.09 3.36 0.28
N PRO A 33 -10.26 2.79 -0.04
CA PRO A 33 -10.63 1.47 0.47
C PRO A 33 -9.51 0.47 0.19
N TYR A 34 -9.22 -0.40 1.15
CA TYR A 34 -8.21 -1.46 1.00
C TYR A 34 -8.78 -2.88 1.19
N GLY A 35 -10.11 -2.99 1.28
CA GLY A 35 -10.86 -4.24 1.44
C GLY A 35 -11.54 -4.33 2.80
N GLU A 36 -11.96 -5.54 3.17
CA GLU A 36 -12.42 -5.83 4.52
C GLU A 36 -11.36 -5.41 5.53
N ARG A 37 -11.82 -4.95 6.71
CA ARG A 37 -10.90 -4.71 7.81
C ARG A 37 -10.31 -6.05 8.21
N MET A 38 -9.08 -6.30 7.77
CA MET A 38 -8.32 -7.44 8.25
C MET A 38 -8.24 -7.32 9.78
N GLU A 39 -8.78 -8.30 10.50
CA GLU A 39 -8.67 -8.28 11.94
C GLU A 39 -7.20 -8.19 12.34
N ALA A 40 -6.98 -7.35 13.34
CA ALA A 40 -5.72 -7.10 14.00
C ALA A 40 -5.02 -8.43 14.34
N THR A 41 -4.11 -8.88 13.47
CA THR A 41 -3.19 -9.98 13.78
C THR A 41 -1.89 -9.37 14.22
N SER A 42 -1.79 -9.10 15.52
CA SER A 42 -0.59 -8.80 16.28
C SER A 42 0.67 -9.43 15.65
N THR A 43 1.46 -8.64 14.91
CA THR A 43 2.76 -9.09 14.42
C THR A 43 3.81 -7.98 14.56
N LYS A 44 4.74 -8.13 15.52
CA LYS A 44 6.01 -7.40 15.57
C LYS A 44 7.11 -8.22 14.90
N PRO A 45 7.98 -7.63 14.06
CA PRO A 45 9.34 -8.11 13.80
C PRO A 45 10.35 -7.07 14.34
N HIS A 46 11.60 -7.33 14.75
CA HIS A 46 12.47 -8.49 14.87
C HIS A 46 13.66 -7.99 15.75
N SER A 47 14.21 -8.81 16.64
CA SER A 47 15.65 -8.70 16.95
C SER A 47 16.27 -10.09 16.86
N THR A 48 17.22 -10.16 15.94
CA THR A 48 18.23 -11.18 15.69
C THR A 48 18.63 -12.08 16.87
N ASP A 49 18.46 -13.38 16.62
CA ASP A 49 19.53 -14.40 16.57
C ASP A 49 20.00 -15.16 17.83
N LEU A 50 20.32 -16.44 17.57
CA LEU A 50 21.14 -17.40 18.32
C LEU A 50 20.78 -17.73 19.78
N ARG A 51 20.00 -18.81 20.00
CA ARG A 51 20.31 -19.81 21.05
C ARG A 51 19.46 -21.08 20.95
N GLY A 52 20.14 -22.20 20.66
CA GLY A 52 19.91 -23.49 21.31
C GLY A 52 18.67 -24.28 20.92
N LYS A 53 18.87 -25.28 20.04
CA LYS A 53 18.17 -26.56 20.14
C LYS A 53 18.18 -27.02 21.62
N ARG A 54 17.02 -27.17 22.25
CA ARG A 54 16.83 -28.01 23.42
C ARG A 54 15.48 -28.72 23.34
N GLU A 55 15.54 -30.02 23.10
CA GLU A 55 14.48 -30.95 23.44
C GLU A 55 14.34 -30.97 24.97
N ALA A 56 13.14 -30.73 25.49
CA ALA A 56 12.82 -30.94 26.90
C ALA A 56 11.61 -31.86 26.96
N ALA A 57 11.85 -33.13 27.30
CA ALA A 57 10.81 -34.11 27.58
C ALA A 57 10.38 -33.99 29.05
N ILE A 58 9.07 -33.91 29.28
CA ILE A 58 8.45 -34.15 30.59
C ILE A 58 7.19 -35.00 30.35
N ASN A 59 7.12 -36.18 30.99
CA ASN A 59 5.95 -37.08 31.06
C ASN A 59 5.28 -37.52 29.73
N GLY A 60 6.02 -38.27 28.90
CA GLY A 60 5.42 -39.31 28.03
C GLY A 60 4.46 -38.86 26.92
N ARG A 61 4.26 -37.56 26.69
CA ARG A 61 3.51 -37.03 25.54
C ARG A 61 4.48 -36.37 24.56
N LYS A 62 4.66 -36.99 23.39
CA LYS A 62 5.28 -36.32 22.23
C LYS A 62 4.36 -35.17 21.78
N ILE A 63 4.70 -33.94 22.14
CA ILE A 63 4.08 -32.75 21.52
C ILE A 63 4.92 -32.42 20.29
N ILE A 64 4.44 -32.79 19.12
CA ILE A 64 4.98 -32.27 17.86
C ILE A 64 4.54 -30.81 17.76
N ILE A 65 5.44 -29.88 18.09
CA ILE A 65 5.24 -28.47 17.74
C ILE A 65 5.47 -28.37 16.23
N ARG A 66 4.39 -28.51 15.45
CA ARG A 66 4.42 -28.10 14.04
C ARG A 66 4.57 -26.58 14.02
N LYS A 67 5.75 -26.12 13.63
CA LYS A 67 6.03 -24.76 13.22
C LYS A 67 5.00 -24.41 12.14
N SER A 68 3.98 -23.62 12.48
CA SER A 68 2.99 -23.11 11.53
C SER A 68 3.64 -22.04 10.67
N VAL A 69 4.55 -22.44 9.78
CA VAL A 69 5.07 -21.59 8.69
C VAL A 69 4.09 -21.53 7.52
N ASP A 70 2.93 -22.21 7.60
CA ASP A 70 2.01 -22.33 6.45
C ASP A 70 0.58 -21.83 6.74
N ARG A 71 0.41 -20.76 7.54
CA ARG A 71 -0.93 -20.16 7.76
C ARG A 71 -1.04 -18.67 7.45
N TYR A 72 -0.18 -18.17 6.57
CA TYR A 72 -0.40 -16.85 5.97
C TYR A 72 -1.53 -16.89 4.90
N ASP A 73 -1.90 -18.08 4.41
CA ASP A 73 -2.82 -18.22 3.26
C ASP A 73 -4.32 -18.19 3.61
N LYS A 74 -4.72 -17.80 4.83
CA LYS A 74 -6.16 -17.72 5.21
C LYS A 74 -6.54 -16.47 6.00
N VAL A 75 -5.97 -15.32 5.68
CA VAL A 75 -6.45 -14.03 6.18
C VAL A 75 -7.33 -13.40 5.10
N GLY A 76 -8.65 -13.34 5.37
CA GLY A 76 -9.64 -12.54 4.65
C GLY A 76 -9.54 -12.58 3.12
N HIS A 77 -10.12 -13.60 2.47
CA HIS A 77 -10.40 -13.48 1.05
C HIS A 77 -11.43 -12.37 0.87
N VAL A 78 -10.95 -11.16 0.57
CA VAL A 78 -11.73 -10.14 -0.13
C VAL A 78 -12.44 -10.88 -1.27
N ASN A 79 -13.76 -10.91 -1.27
CA ASN A 79 -14.48 -11.68 -2.27
C ASN A 79 -14.07 -11.17 -3.67
N ALA A 80 -14.08 -12.06 -4.67
CA ALA A 80 -13.49 -11.77 -5.99
C ALA A 80 -14.02 -10.46 -6.62
N ARG A 81 -15.26 -10.08 -6.31
CA ARG A 81 -15.88 -8.83 -6.76
C ARG A 81 -15.26 -7.60 -6.09
N GLU A 82 -15.10 -7.61 -4.78
CA GLU A 82 -14.44 -6.53 -4.06
C GLU A 82 -12.99 -6.36 -4.49
N PHE A 83 -12.28 -7.46 -4.73
CA PHE A 83 -10.92 -7.41 -5.23
C PHE A 83 -10.84 -6.69 -6.58
N GLN A 84 -11.78 -6.97 -7.50
CA GLN A 84 -11.85 -6.28 -8.79
C GLN A 84 -12.15 -4.78 -8.63
N ILE A 85 -13.03 -4.40 -7.70
CA ILE A 85 -13.35 -3.00 -7.40
C ILE A 85 -12.11 -2.28 -6.85
N LEU A 86 -11.38 -2.92 -5.92
CA LEU A 86 -10.13 -2.38 -5.39
C LEU A 86 -9.10 -2.24 -6.51
N GLU A 87 -8.88 -3.27 -7.32
CA GLU A 87 -7.94 -3.22 -8.43
C GLU A 87 -8.26 -2.06 -9.39
N ALA A 88 -9.53 -1.91 -9.77
CA ALA A 88 -9.97 -0.79 -10.61
C ALA A 88 -9.72 0.57 -9.94
N THR A 89 -9.98 0.68 -8.63
CA THR A 89 -9.76 1.91 -7.85
C THR A 89 -8.28 2.28 -7.80
N TYR A 90 -7.39 1.35 -7.44
CA TYR A 90 -5.96 1.64 -7.35
C TYR A 90 -5.34 1.94 -8.72
N LYS A 91 -5.79 1.25 -9.77
CA LYS A 91 -5.40 1.57 -11.14
C LYS A 91 -5.87 2.98 -11.53
N GLY A 92 -7.10 3.34 -11.21
CA GLY A 92 -7.65 4.67 -11.47
C GLY A 92 -6.90 5.78 -10.71
N ILE A 93 -6.48 5.53 -9.48
CA ILE A 93 -5.60 6.44 -8.72
C ILE A 93 -4.25 6.63 -9.42
N GLY A 94 -3.65 5.55 -9.92
CA GLY A 94 -2.43 5.64 -10.72
C GLY A 94 -2.59 6.49 -11.98
N ASP A 95 -3.71 6.31 -12.69
CA ASP A 95 -4.06 7.09 -13.87
C ASP A 95 -4.34 8.57 -13.52
N PHE A 96 -4.96 8.84 -12.37
CA PHE A 96 -5.18 10.18 -11.83
C PHE A 96 -3.85 10.88 -11.49
N PHE A 97 -2.94 10.20 -10.79
CA PHE A 97 -1.61 10.72 -10.45
C PHE A 97 -0.78 11.07 -11.68
N LYS A 98 -0.89 10.29 -12.77
CA LYS A 98 -0.23 10.61 -14.05
C LYS A 98 -0.80 11.87 -14.71
N LYS A 99 -2.09 12.15 -14.55
CA LYS A 99 -2.76 13.31 -15.13
C LYS A 99 -2.47 14.60 -14.38
N THR A 100 -2.26 14.54 -13.06
CA THR A 100 -1.92 15.71 -12.23
C THR A 100 -0.68 16.45 -12.74
N GLY A 101 0.31 15.73 -13.27
CA GLY A 101 1.51 16.32 -13.87
C GLY A 101 2.56 16.80 -12.87
N ASN A 102 3.42 17.73 -13.30
CA ASN A 102 4.60 18.20 -12.57
C ASN A 102 4.24 19.06 -11.35
N GLY A 103 5.08 18.97 -10.31
CA GLY A 103 5.02 19.83 -9.13
C GLY A 103 4.24 19.25 -7.94
N TYR A 104 3.69 18.04 -8.10
CA TYR A 104 2.95 17.36 -7.04
C TYR A 104 3.68 16.13 -6.50
N ARG A 105 3.45 15.84 -5.22
CA ARG A 105 3.76 14.56 -4.59
C ARG A 105 2.46 13.85 -4.24
N GLY A 106 2.30 12.63 -4.71
CA GLY A 106 1.15 11.79 -4.43
C GLY A 106 1.45 10.84 -3.29
N TYR A 107 0.48 10.63 -2.41
CA TYR A 107 0.56 9.65 -1.33
C TYR A 107 -0.66 8.76 -1.32
N ILE A 108 -0.42 7.45 -1.15
CA ILE A 108 -1.48 6.46 -0.95
C ILE A 108 -1.21 5.78 0.40
N PHE A 109 -2.18 5.85 1.30
CA PHE A 109 -2.19 5.09 2.53
C PHE A 109 -3.02 3.82 2.35
N THR A 110 -2.40 2.64 2.51
CA THR A 110 -3.10 1.36 2.32
C THR A 110 -2.58 0.27 3.24
N GLY A 111 -3.48 -0.58 3.74
CA GLY A 111 -3.18 -1.83 4.44
C GLY A 111 -3.07 -3.05 3.52
N ASN A 112 -3.39 -2.92 2.23
CA ASN A 112 -3.40 -4.02 1.29
C ASN A 112 -2.18 -3.96 0.36
N LEU A 113 -1.20 -4.82 0.64
CA LEU A 113 0.09 -4.84 -0.07
C LEU A 113 -0.04 -5.31 -1.53
N GLU A 114 -1.09 -6.06 -1.88
CA GLU A 114 -1.32 -6.52 -3.24
C GLU A 114 -1.77 -5.38 -4.17
N MET A 115 -2.56 -4.45 -3.62
CA MET A 115 -3.06 -3.29 -4.35
C MET A 115 -1.97 -2.29 -4.75
N ILE A 116 -0.83 -2.30 -4.04
CA ILE A 116 0.34 -1.46 -4.36
C ILE A 116 0.79 -1.65 -5.80
N LYS A 117 0.80 -2.88 -6.30
CA LYS A 117 1.22 -3.21 -7.67
C LYS A 117 0.23 -2.69 -8.71
N LYS A 118 -1.04 -2.54 -8.35
CA LYS A 118 -2.12 -2.13 -9.26
C LYS A 118 -2.09 -0.64 -9.59
N VAL A 119 -1.43 0.18 -8.76
CA VAL A 119 -1.23 1.63 -9.02
C VAL A 119 -0.43 1.88 -10.31
N GLY A 120 0.46 0.97 -10.70
CA GLY A 120 1.21 1.11 -11.95
C GLY A 120 2.16 2.32 -12.01
N LEU A 121 2.59 2.81 -10.84
CA LEU A 121 3.61 3.83 -10.67
C LEU A 121 4.71 3.32 -9.74
N ARG A 122 5.94 3.79 -9.95
CA ARG A 122 7.06 3.46 -9.08
C ARG A 122 6.95 4.27 -7.78
N THR A 123 6.89 3.58 -6.65
CA THR A 123 6.96 4.22 -5.33
C THR A 123 8.37 4.76 -5.09
N LYS A 124 8.47 6.04 -4.72
CA LYS A 124 9.73 6.70 -4.29
C LYS A 124 10.14 6.24 -2.90
N GLN A 125 9.17 6.23 -1.98
CA GLN A 125 9.37 5.84 -0.58
C GLN A 125 8.17 5.05 -0.07
N ARG A 126 8.40 4.19 0.92
CA ARG A 126 7.35 3.47 1.65
C ARG A 126 7.62 3.61 3.13
N VAL A 127 6.68 4.19 3.87
CA VAL A 127 6.75 4.31 5.33
C VAL A 127 5.76 3.33 5.92
N ILE A 128 6.24 2.44 6.79
CA ILE A 128 5.37 1.51 7.53
C ILE A 128 4.71 2.29 8.67
N LEU A 129 3.39 2.17 8.76
CA LEU A 129 2.54 2.76 9.77
C LEU A 129 1.59 1.67 10.27
N TYR A 130 0.92 1.92 11.39
CA TYR A 130 -0.01 0.97 11.97
C TYR A 130 -1.36 1.64 12.24
N ASN A 131 -2.42 1.06 11.69
CA ASN A 131 -3.80 1.46 12.01
C ASN A 131 -4.38 0.42 12.98
N GLY A 132 -4.17 0.64 14.28
CA GLY A 132 -4.31 -0.43 15.28
C GLY A 132 -3.19 -1.45 15.11
N GLU A 133 -3.54 -2.73 14.96
CA GLU A 133 -2.54 -3.79 14.71
C GLU A 133 -2.37 -4.10 13.21
N ILE A 134 -3.07 -3.39 12.33
CA ILE A 134 -2.96 -3.59 10.88
C ILE A 134 -1.72 -2.84 10.39
N GLU A 135 -0.78 -3.57 9.78
CA GLU A 135 0.34 -2.95 9.05
C GLU A 135 -0.23 -2.23 7.82
N CYS A 136 -0.07 -0.91 7.81
CA CYS A 136 -0.34 -0.06 6.67
C CYS A 136 0.96 0.55 6.14
N ARG A 137 0.93 0.99 4.89
CA ARG A 137 2.04 1.71 4.28
C ARG A 137 1.55 3.02 3.71
N LEU A 138 2.28 4.09 4.02
CA LEU A 138 2.20 5.36 3.31
C LEU A 138 3.20 5.30 2.14
N LEU A 139 2.66 5.27 0.94
CA LEU A 139 3.41 5.13 -0.31
C LEU A 139 3.57 6.51 -0.93
N GLU A 140 4.80 6.96 -1.11
CA GLU A 140 5.09 8.22 -1.77
C GLU A 140 5.35 8.00 -3.27
N TYR A 141 4.78 8.87 -4.08
CA TYR A 141 4.95 8.95 -5.52
C TYR A 141 5.37 10.36 -5.92
N GLU A 142 6.39 10.44 -6.75
CA GLU A 142 6.78 11.69 -7.41
C GLU A 142 5.96 11.83 -8.68
N LEU A 143 5.12 12.87 -8.75
CA LEU A 143 4.25 13.08 -9.90
C LEU A 143 4.97 13.96 -10.90
N TYR A 144 5.28 13.39 -12.04
CA TYR A 144 5.93 14.07 -13.15
C TYR A 144 5.05 14.00 -14.40
N ALA A 145 5.14 15.03 -15.23
CA ALA A 145 4.53 15.09 -16.53
C ALA A 145 5.26 14.13 -17.47
N GLY A 146 4.52 13.17 -18.03
CA GLY A 146 5.04 12.21 -19.02
C GLY A 146 5.20 10.79 -18.49
N SER A 147 5.14 9.82 -19.41
CA SER A 147 5.33 8.40 -19.10
C SER A 147 6.82 8.07 -19.12
N GLN A 148 7.41 7.69 -17.98
CA GLN A 148 8.73 7.05 -17.94
C GLN A 148 8.60 5.59 -18.44
N LYS A 149 8.25 5.40 -19.71
CA LYS A 149 8.57 4.16 -20.41
C LYS A 149 10.05 4.27 -20.75
N SER A 150 10.89 3.54 -20.03
CA SER A 150 12.30 3.38 -20.40
C SER A 150 12.36 2.96 -21.87
N SER A 151 12.82 3.86 -22.73
CA SER A 151 13.28 3.51 -24.06
C SER A 151 14.50 2.63 -23.87
N THR A 152 14.33 1.31 -23.89
CA THR A 152 15.42 0.38 -24.17
C THR A 152 15.85 0.66 -25.61
N SER A 153 16.77 1.60 -25.78
CA SER A 153 17.45 1.86 -27.04
C SER A 153 18.47 0.74 -27.25
N ASP A 154 18.23 -0.06 -28.28
CA ASP A 154 19.15 -1.04 -28.83
C ASP A 154 20.59 -0.53 -28.91
N LYS A 155 21.51 -1.27 -28.30
CA LYS A 155 22.92 -1.29 -28.72
C LYS A 155 23.33 -2.75 -28.91
N ASN A 156 23.04 -3.27 -30.09
CA ASN A 156 23.82 -4.35 -30.70
C ASN A 156 23.64 -4.29 -32.22
N LEU A 157 24.51 -3.51 -32.86
CA LEU A 157 24.94 -3.76 -34.22
C LEU A 157 26.43 -3.37 -34.32
N ASP A 158 27.17 -4.24 -35.01
CA ASP A 158 28.54 -4.12 -35.53
C ASP A 158 29.73 -4.42 -34.58
N ARG A 159 30.07 -5.71 -34.53
CA ARG A 159 31.43 -6.21 -34.80
C ARG A 159 31.38 -7.50 -35.61
#